data_AF-A0A507AVN5-F1
#
_entry.id   AF-A0A507AVN5-F1
#
_cell.length_a   1.000
_cell.length_b   1.000
_cell.length_c   1.000
_cell.angle_alpha   90.00
_cell.angle_beta   90.00
_cell.angle_gamma   90.00
#
_symmetry.space_group_name_H-M   'P 1'
#
loop_
_entity.id
_entity.type
_entity.pdbx_description
1 polymer ?
#
loop_
_entity_poly.entity_id
_entity_poly.type
_entity_poly.pdbx_seq_one_letter_code
_entity_poly.pdbx_strand_id
1 'polypeptide(L)'
;MSLANHLIIVCGHAIWLGGPRKGYDEAEWLIESYKAGETPTFIEHIKAGVEALGKDERAILMFSGGPTRKETRISEARSYANLAAANSYFGLLPTVEWPADVEAHPLSPIPLHPRVMLEEQALDSYYNILFSILQFWRATGCRTWPERITIVSHAFKRTRIVDGHCAAIGFALDRVRFIGINPPNLPPELSGGDQGKQGGVVSQEKANAMQDVQLVVGQWEEDPHGISQALAGKRVKRNVWGVNQMLLLSDEERRKSGLKTRFIGTDMEALSDDTDRPWS
;
A
#
# COMPACT_ATOMS: atom_id res chain seq x y z
N MET A 1 -16.16 21.06 -6.39
CA MET A 1 -15.83 19.95 -5.46
C MET A 1 -14.92 20.48 -4.37
N SER A 2 -15.19 20.15 -3.11
CA SER A 2 -14.27 20.45 -2.01
C SER A 2 -12.93 19.76 -2.24
N LEU A 3 -11.82 20.40 -1.88
CA LEU A 3 -10.49 19.80 -1.98
C LEU A 3 -10.43 18.51 -1.16
N ALA A 4 -9.89 17.45 -1.77
CA ALA A 4 -9.63 16.19 -1.10
C ALA A 4 -8.66 16.42 0.07
N ASN A 5 -8.94 15.81 1.21
CA ASN A 5 -8.13 15.93 2.43
C ASN A 5 -7.96 14.59 3.17
N HIS A 6 -8.53 13.51 2.65
CA HIS A 6 -8.43 12.19 3.25
C HIS A 6 -7.79 11.21 2.28
N LEU A 7 -6.70 10.60 2.70
CA LEU A 7 -6.00 9.58 1.93
C LEU A 7 -6.31 8.19 2.49
N ILE A 8 -6.87 7.32 1.67
CA ILE A 8 -7.08 5.90 2.00
C ILE A 8 -5.98 5.11 1.30
N ILE A 9 -5.24 4.29 2.04
CA ILE A 9 -4.11 3.50 1.53
C ILE A 9 -4.46 2.03 1.67
N VAL A 10 -4.48 1.29 0.57
CA VAL A 10 -4.58 -0.18 0.59
C VAL A 10 -3.26 -0.74 0.11
N CYS A 11 -2.62 -1.56 0.95
CA CYS A 11 -1.36 -2.20 0.59
C CYS A 11 -1.29 -3.66 1.07
N GLY A 12 -0.73 -4.51 0.21
CA GLY A 12 -0.59 -5.94 0.40
C GLY A 12 0.56 -6.49 -0.43
N HIS A 13 0.76 -7.80 -0.43
CA HIS A 13 1.86 -8.42 -1.18
C HIS A 13 1.35 -9.67 -1.89
N ALA A 14 0.56 -9.40 -2.92
CA ALA A 14 -0.06 -10.33 -3.85
C ALA A 14 -0.38 -9.58 -5.14
N ILE A 15 -0.27 -10.24 -6.29
CA ILE A 15 -0.54 -9.64 -7.59
C ILE A 15 -1.61 -10.47 -8.28
N TRP A 16 -2.79 -9.88 -8.51
CA TRP A 16 -3.79 -10.48 -9.40
C TRP A 16 -3.36 -10.28 -10.86
N LEU A 17 -3.17 -11.37 -11.59
CA LEU A 17 -2.71 -11.39 -12.99
C LEU A 17 -3.85 -11.23 -13.99
N GLY A 18 -5.11 -11.23 -13.53
CA GLY A 18 -6.29 -11.25 -14.37
C GLY A 18 -6.88 -12.65 -14.49
N GLY A 19 -8.16 -12.72 -14.83
CA GLY A 19 -8.84 -13.97 -15.14
C GLY A 19 -10.36 -13.90 -15.05
N PRO A 20 -11.06 -14.92 -15.56
CA PRO A 20 -12.52 -14.93 -15.68
C PRO A 20 -13.25 -15.02 -14.33
N ARG A 21 -12.57 -15.48 -13.28
CA ARG A 21 -13.10 -15.60 -11.91
C ARG A 21 -12.87 -14.32 -11.11
N LYS A 22 -12.27 -13.27 -11.69
CA LYS A 22 -12.18 -11.93 -11.10
C LYS A 22 -11.63 -11.94 -9.67
N GLY A 23 -10.56 -12.70 -9.45
CA GLY A 23 -9.85 -12.85 -8.19
C GLY A 23 -10.36 -13.99 -7.30
N TYR A 24 -11.51 -14.59 -7.60
CA TYR A 24 -12.07 -15.69 -6.79
C TYR A 24 -11.48 -17.08 -7.11
N ASP A 25 -10.45 -17.13 -7.96
CA ASP A 25 -9.64 -18.31 -8.19
C ASP A 25 -8.18 -17.96 -7.88
N GLU A 26 -7.56 -18.70 -6.96
CA GLU A 26 -6.19 -18.46 -6.51
C GLU A 26 -5.17 -18.62 -7.64
N ALA A 27 -5.48 -19.41 -8.68
CA ALA A 27 -4.64 -19.55 -9.87
C ALA A 27 -4.49 -18.26 -10.67
N GLU A 28 -5.37 -17.27 -10.47
CA GLU A 28 -5.27 -15.94 -11.06
C GLU A 28 -4.29 -15.02 -10.31
N TRP A 29 -3.70 -15.48 -9.21
CA TRP A 29 -2.83 -14.67 -8.36
C TRP A 29 -1.40 -15.18 -8.36
N LEU A 30 -0.48 -14.23 -8.38
CA LEU A 30 0.92 -14.45 -8.05
C LEU A 30 1.13 -14.09 -6.57
N ILE A 31 1.30 -15.10 -5.74
CA ILE A 31 1.57 -15.00 -4.29
C ILE A 31 2.78 -15.86 -3.91
N GLU A 32 3.26 -15.67 -2.68
CA GLU A 32 4.25 -16.59 -2.10
C GLU A 32 3.56 -17.88 -1.65
N SER A 33 4.26 -19.01 -1.74
CA SER A 33 3.75 -20.34 -1.34
C SER A 33 3.15 -20.35 0.07
N TYR A 34 3.82 -19.71 1.04
CA TYR A 34 3.35 -19.63 2.42
C TYR A 34 2.05 -18.82 2.62
N LYS A 35 1.58 -18.11 1.58
CA LYS A 35 0.32 -17.36 1.56
C LYS A 35 -0.81 -18.08 0.84
N ALA A 36 -0.64 -19.36 0.51
CA ALA A 36 -1.72 -20.16 -0.08
C ALA A 36 -3.01 -20.06 0.76
N GLY A 37 -4.14 -19.86 0.09
CA GLY A 37 -5.45 -19.64 0.69
C GLY A 37 -5.70 -18.24 1.25
N GLU A 38 -4.75 -17.30 1.13
CA GLU A 38 -4.94 -15.93 1.61
C GLU A 38 -5.62 -15.00 0.60
N THR A 39 -5.82 -15.44 -0.66
CA THR A 39 -6.39 -14.61 -1.74
C THR A 39 -7.71 -13.90 -1.39
N PRO A 40 -8.68 -14.52 -0.67
CA PRO A 40 -9.87 -13.81 -0.21
C PRO A 40 -9.58 -12.61 0.69
N THR A 41 -8.50 -12.67 1.48
CA THR A 41 -8.10 -11.58 2.39
C THR A 41 -7.69 -10.34 1.60
N PHE A 42 -6.97 -10.50 0.50
CA PHE A 42 -6.59 -9.38 -0.36
C PHE A 42 -7.83 -8.76 -1.05
N ILE A 43 -8.83 -9.56 -1.44
CA ILE A 43 -10.11 -9.04 -1.94
C ILE A 43 -10.81 -8.22 -0.85
N GLU A 44 -10.84 -8.70 0.39
CA GLU A 44 -11.44 -7.96 1.50
C GLU A 44 -10.67 -6.67 1.85
N HIS A 45 -9.34 -6.63 1.68
CA HIS A 45 -8.57 -5.37 1.79
C HIS A 45 -9.01 -4.35 0.73
N ILE A 46 -9.15 -4.80 -0.52
CA ILE A 46 -9.61 -3.94 -1.62
C ILE A 46 -11.01 -3.42 -1.33
N LYS A 47 -11.95 -4.31 -0.97
CA LYS A 47 -13.32 -3.93 -0.60
C LYS A 47 -13.36 -2.92 0.54
N ALA A 48 -12.60 -3.12 1.61
CA ALA A 48 -12.57 -2.20 2.74
C ALA A 48 -12.05 -0.81 2.34
N GLY A 49 -11.06 -0.73 1.45
CA GLY A 49 -10.59 0.54 0.90
C GLY A 49 -11.63 1.24 0.02
N VAL A 50 -12.30 0.48 -0.85
CA VAL A 50 -13.38 0.98 -1.71
C VAL A 50 -14.59 1.43 -0.88
N GLU A 51 -14.95 0.68 0.16
CA GLU A 51 -16.03 1.04 1.08
C GLU A 51 -15.71 2.33 1.85
N ALA A 52 -14.47 2.48 2.33
CA ALA A 52 -14.01 3.71 2.98
C ALA A 52 -14.07 4.91 2.01
N LEU A 53 -13.77 4.70 0.73
CA LEU A 53 -13.87 5.73 -0.31
C LEU A 53 -15.33 6.13 -0.59
N GLY A 54 -16.25 5.17 -0.55
CA GLY A 54 -17.69 5.41 -0.72
C GLY A 54 -18.32 6.22 0.44
N LYS A 55 -17.73 6.15 1.63
CA LYS A 55 -18.22 6.84 2.84
C LYS A 55 -17.73 8.29 3.00
N ASP A 56 -16.81 8.75 2.14
CA ASP A 56 -16.24 10.09 2.23
C ASP A 56 -15.96 10.67 0.85
N GLU A 57 -16.70 11.71 0.47
CA GLU A 57 -16.57 12.39 -0.82
C GLU A 57 -15.24 13.15 -0.99
N ARG A 58 -14.55 13.47 0.12
CA ARG A 58 -13.24 14.15 0.12
C ARG A 58 -12.07 13.17 0.17
N ALA A 59 -12.34 11.87 0.08
CA ALA A 59 -11.32 10.84 0.08
C ALA A 59 -10.79 10.52 -1.32
N ILE A 60 -9.49 10.17 -1.37
CA ILE A 60 -8.84 9.49 -2.49
C ILE A 60 -8.37 8.12 -2.00
N LEU A 61 -8.65 7.08 -2.77
CA LEU A 61 -8.13 5.73 -2.56
C LEU A 61 -6.84 5.57 -3.34
N MET A 62 -5.76 5.24 -2.64
CA MET A 62 -4.46 4.89 -3.19
C MET A 62 -4.24 3.40 -2.98
N PHE A 63 -4.15 2.64 -4.07
CA PHE A 63 -3.52 1.33 -4.00
C PHE A 63 -2.01 1.53 -4.07
N SER A 64 -1.27 0.90 -3.17
CA SER A 64 0.15 1.17 -2.95
C SER A 64 0.97 -0.13 -2.91
N GLY A 65 2.05 -0.13 -3.69
CA GLY A 65 2.99 -1.24 -3.84
C GLY A 65 3.47 -1.39 -5.29
N GLY A 66 4.77 -1.53 -5.47
CA GLY A 66 5.46 -1.59 -6.76
C GLY A 66 5.52 -2.99 -7.38
N PRO A 67 6.13 -3.12 -8.56
CA PRO A 67 6.36 -4.42 -9.22
C PRO A 67 7.53 -5.14 -8.56
N THR A 68 7.23 -6.01 -7.59
CA THR A 68 8.24 -6.72 -6.77
C THR A 68 8.58 -8.13 -7.30
N ARG A 69 7.91 -8.58 -8.35
CA ARG A 69 8.01 -9.94 -8.92
C ARG A 69 8.65 -9.92 -10.30
N LYS A 70 9.51 -10.89 -10.64
CA LYS A 70 10.18 -10.97 -11.95
C LYS A 70 9.26 -11.52 -13.04
N GLU A 71 8.24 -12.26 -12.63
CA GLU A 71 7.25 -12.92 -13.46
C GLU A 71 6.33 -11.92 -14.15
N THR A 72 6.20 -10.69 -13.63
CA THR A 72 5.31 -9.67 -14.17
C THR A 72 5.78 -8.26 -13.86
N ARG A 73 5.50 -7.31 -14.77
CA ARG A 73 5.67 -5.86 -14.53
C ARG A 73 4.46 -5.22 -13.86
N ILE A 74 3.37 -5.97 -13.65
CA ILE A 74 2.20 -5.48 -12.93
C ILE A 74 2.62 -5.23 -11.47
N SER A 75 2.41 -4.01 -10.99
CA SER A 75 2.64 -3.64 -9.60
C SER A 75 1.54 -4.20 -8.69
N GLU A 76 1.84 -4.38 -7.41
CA GLU A 76 0.84 -4.77 -6.41
C GLU A 76 -0.33 -3.77 -6.42
N ALA A 77 -0.03 -2.47 -6.47
CA ALA A 77 -1.02 -1.39 -6.56
C ALA A 77 -1.95 -1.53 -7.77
N ARG A 78 -1.37 -1.68 -8.97
CA ARG A 78 -2.14 -1.79 -10.21
C ARG A 78 -2.98 -3.05 -10.25
N SER A 79 -2.47 -4.16 -9.72
CA SER A 79 -3.21 -5.40 -9.63
C SER A 79 -4.49 -5.24 -8.81
N TYR A 80 -4.44 -4.50 -7.70
CA TYR A 80 -5.59 -4.26 -6.83
C TYR A 80 -6.60 -3.31 -7.47
N ALA A 81 -6.13 -2.26 -8.14
CA ALA A 81 -7.00 -1.37 -8.89
C ALA A 81 -7.72 -2.08 -10.04
N ASN A 82 -6.99 -2.93 -10.79
CA ASN A 82 -7.56 -3.75 -11.86
C ASN A 82 -8.65 -4.68 -11.31
N LEU A 83 -8.38 -5.34 -10.18
CA LEU A 83 -9.31 -6.26 -9.58
C LEU A 83 -10.56 -5.55 -9.06
N ALA A 84 -10.40 -4.37 -8.45
CA ALA A 84 -11.52 -3.52 -8.04
C ALA A 84 -12.38 -3.13 -9.25
N ALA A 85 -11.76 -2.67 -10.35
CA ALA A 85 -12.46 -2.25 -11.56
C ALA A 85 -13.15 -3.44 -12.27
N ALA A 86 -12.49 -4.60 -12.36
CA ALA A 86 -13.04 -5.81 -12.96
C ALA A 86 -14.29 -6.33 -12.22
N ASN A 87 -14.37 -6.06 -10.91
CA ASN A 87 -15.51 -6.36 -10.06
C ASN A 87 -16.49 -5.19 -9.92
N SER A 88 -16.39 -4.15 -10.77
CA SER A 88 -17.25 -2.96 -10.71
C SER A 88 -17.31 -2.35 -9.31
N TYR A 89 -16.15 -2.28 -8.65
CA TYR A 89 -15.99 -1.81 -7.28
C TYR A 89 -16.91 -2.51 -6.27
N PHE A 90 -17.27 -3.76 -6.55
CA PHE A 90 -18.14 -4.60 -5.72
C PHE A 90 -19.52 -3.97 -5.43
N GLY A 91 -19.97 -3.04 -6.29
CA GLY A 91 -21.20 -2.27 -6.07
C GLY A 91 -21.12 -1.26 -4.91
N LEU A 92 -19.92 -0.96 -4.41
CA LEU A 92 -19.69 -0.05 -3.28
C LEU A 92 -19.47 1.41 -3.72
N LEU A 93 -19.25 1.64 -5.02
CA LEU A 93 -19.14 2.97 -5.62
C LEU A 93 -20.20 3.14 -6.71
N PRO A 94 -20.66 4.38 -6.95
CA PRO A 94 -21.54 4.67 -8.07
C PRO A 94 -20.84 4.35 -9.40
N THR A 95 -21.61 3.95 -10.40
CA THR A 95 -21.13 3.79 -11.76
C THR A 95 -20.67 5.14 -12.30
N VAL A 96 -19.48 5.16 -12.91
CA VAL A 96 -18.93 6.33 -13.59
C VAL A 96 -19.01 6.06 -15.08
N GLU A 97 -19.64 6.99 -15.81
CA GLU A 97 -19.59 6.99 -17.27
C GLU A 97 -18.23 7.52 -17.73
N TRP A 98 -17.55 6.73 -18.55
CA TRP A 98 -16.28 7.11 -19.14
C TRP A 98 -16.49 7.61 -20.56
N PRO A 99 -15.80 8.69 -20.97
CA PRO A 99 -15.72 9.07 -22.36
C PRO A 99 -15.26 7.88 -23.21
N ALA A 100 -15.82 7.73 -24.42
CA ALA A 100 -15.53 6.59 -25.29
C ALA A 100 -14.06 6.56 -25.78
N ASP A 101 -13.34 7.66 -25.63
CA ASP A 101 -11.98 7.92 -26.08
C ASP A 101 -10.91 7.80 -24.98
N VAL A 102 -11.26 7.33 -23.78
CA VAL A 102 -10.26 7.06 -22.72
C VAL A 102 -9.34 5.93 -23.18
N GLU A 103 -8.10 6.29 -23.49
CA GLU A 103 -7.06 5.33 -23.85
C GLU A 103 -6.85 4.34 -22.70
N ALA A 104 -7.07 3.05 -22.98
CA ALA A 104 -6.86 2.00 -22.02
C ALA A 104 -5.37 1.87 -21.68
N HIS A 105 -5.03 1.89 -20.39
CA HIS A 105 -3.66 1.64 -19.99
C HIS A 105 -3.28 0.19 -20.33
N PRO A 106 -2.07 -0.09 -20.85
CA PRO A 106 -1.69 -1.42 -21.35
C PRO A 106 -1.77 -2.52 -20.28
N LEU A 107 -1.58 -2.14 -19.01
CA LEU A 107 -1.69 -3.02 -17.84
C LEU A 107 -2.94 -2.77 -16.99
N SER A 108 -3.87 -1.93 -17.44
CA SER A 108 -5.14 -1.65 -16.76
C SER A 108 -6.20 -1.37 -17.83
N PRO A 109 -6.75 -2.43 -18.46
CA PRO A 109 -7.63 -2.28 -19.62
C PRO A 109 -9.03 -1.75 -19.26
N ILE A 110 -9.32 -1.56 -17.96
CA ILE A 110 -10.59 -1.03 -17.45
C ILE A 110 -10.32 0.34 -16.84
N PRO A 111 -11.01 1.41 -17.27
CA PRO A 111 -10.89 2.72 -16.66
C PRO A 111 -11.15 2.69 -15.15
N LEU A 112 -10.29 3.38 -14.38
CA LEU A 112 -10.37 3.43 -12.92
C LEU A 112 -11.21 4.61 -12.46
N HIS A 113 -12.12 4.41 -11.51
CA HIS A 113 -12.90 5.45 -10.83
C HIS A 113 -12.05 6.71 -10.53
N PRO A 114 -12.52 7.95 -10.77
CA PRO A 114 -11.68 9.17 -10.70
C PRO A 114 -11.01 9.44 -9.35
N ARG A 115 -11.55 8.89 -8.26
CA ARG A 115 -10.99 8.97 -6.91
C ARG A 115 -10.11 7.77 -6.52
N VAL A 116 -9.81 6.87 -7.45
CA VAL A 116 -8.91 5.71 -7.28
C VAL A 116 -7.62 6.00 -8.03
N MET A 117 -6.50 5.94 -7.32
CA MET A 117 -5.17 6.27 -7.81
C MET A 117 -4.17 5.17 -7.44
N LEU A 118 -3.01 5.24 -8.07
CA LEU A 118 -1.94 4.25 -7.95
C LEU A 118 -0.67 4.90 -7.40
N GLU A 119 -0.03 4.20 -6.47
CA GLU A 119 1.33 4.44 -6.03
C GLU A 119 2.13 3.16 -6.31
N GLU A 120 3.00 3.20 -7.32
CA GLU A 120 3.69 2.01 -7.85
C GLU A 120 5.21 2.03 -7.56
N GLN A 121 5.68 2.94 -6.71
CA GLN A 121 7.09 3.09 -6.35
C GLN A 121 7.47 2.26 -5.12
N ALA A 122 6.54 2.01 -4.19
CA ALA A 122 6.85 1.38 -2.91
C ALA A 122 7.32 -0.07 -3.02
N LEU A 123 8.44 -0.39 -2.38
CA LEU A 123 9.02 -1.74 -2.35
C LEU A 123 9.01 -2.36 -0.94
N ASP A 124 8.37 -1.69 0.01
CA ASP A 124 8.12 -2.15 1.38
C ASP A 124 7.01 -1.33 2.05
N SER A 125 6.65 -1.75 3.27
CA SER A 125 5.56 -1.15 4.03
C SER A 125 5.79 0.28 4.52
N TYR A 126 7.04 0.73 4.67
CA TYR A 126 7.32 2.11 5.06
C TYR A 126 7.02 3.03 3.87
N TYR A 127 7.57 2.67 2.71
CA TYR A 127 7.35 3.42 1.48
C TYR A 127 5.92 3.34 0.97
N ASN A 128 5.17 2.27 1.27
CA ASN A 128 3.74 2.23 0.98
C ASN A 128 3.00 3.43 1.58
N ILE A 129 3.41 3.88 2.77
CA ILE A 129 2.80 5.04 3.43
C ILE A 129 3.39 6.33 2.88
N LEU A 130 4.71 6.46 2.88
CA LEU A 130 5.37 7.71 2.51
C LEU A 130 5.13 8.11 1.04
N PHE A 131 5.26 7.17 0.10
CA PHE A 131 4.98 7.47 -1.30
C PHE A 131 3.50 7.74 -1.54
N SER A 132 2.58 7.11 -0.79
CA SER A 132 1.15 7.41 -0.91
C SER A 132 0.83 8.85 -0.48
N ILE A 133 1.48 9.35 0.57
CA ILE A 133 1.33 10.75 1.01
C ILE A 133 1.83 11.72 -0.06
N LEU A 134 3.00 11.43 -0.66
CA LEU A 134 3.57 12.23 -1.74
C LEU A 134 2.69 12.19 -2.99
N GLN A 135 2.20 11.01 -3.36
CA GLN A 135 1.34 10.82 -4.52
C GLN A 135 -0.02 11.51 -4.34
N PHE A 136 -0.56 11.56 -3.11
CA PHE A 136 -1.76 12.34 -2.80
C PHE A 136 -1.52 13.84 -3.03
N TRP A 137 -0.40 14.38 -2.54
CA TRP A 137 -0.08 15.79 -2.74
C TRP A 137 0.09 16.13 -4.23
N ARG A 138 0.75 15.26 -5.01
CA ARG A 138 0.85 15.40 -6.48
C ARG A 138 -0.54 15.38 -7.13
N ALA A 139 -1.37 14.42 -6.74
CA ALA A 139 -2.70 14.23 -7.29
C ALA A 139 -3.66 15.40 -7.02
N THR A 140 -3.45 16.13 -5.92
CA THR A 140 -4.22 17.35 -5.60
C THR A 140 -3.61 18.62 -6.23
N GLY A 141 -2.72 18.46 -7.21
CA GLY A 141 -2.08 19.57 -7.92
C GLY A 141 -1.00 20.28 -7.10
N CYS A 142 -0.35 19.56 -6.18
CA CYS A 142 0.69 20.07 -5.30
C CYS A 142 0.21 21.17 -4.34
N ARG A 143 -1.05 21.10 -3.90
CA ARG A 143 -1.69 22.16 -3.07
C ARG A 143 -1.99 21.72 -1.64
N THR A 144 -2.32 20.46 -1.43
CA THR A 144 -2.85 19.98 -0.15
C THR A 144 -2.23 18.65 0.22
N TRP A 145 -1.74 18.56 1.44
CA TRP A 145 -1.36 17.30 2.08
C TRP A 145 -2.60 16.65 2.71
N PRO A 146 -2.63 15.31 2.88
CA PRO A 146 -3.75 14.67 3.54
C PRO A 146 -3.83 15.13 5.01
N GLU A 147 -5.00 15.60 5.45
CA GLU A 147 -5.28 15.94 6.85
C GLU A 147 -5.45 14.68 7.70
N ARG A 148 -5.89 13.58 7.10
CA ARG A 148 -6.04 12.27 7.77
C ARG A 148 -5.75 11.13 6.81
N ILE A 149 -5.31 10.00 7.35
CA ILE A 149 -5.07 8.77 6.59
C ILE A 149 -5.88 7.60 7.14
N THR A 150 -6.43 6.77 6.26
CA THR A 150 -6.97 5.44 6.59
C THR A 150 -6.13 4.38 5.91
N ILE A 151 -5.55 3.44 6.66
CA ILE A 151 -4.71 2.38 6.12
C ILE A 151 -5.44 1.05 6.23
N VAL A 152 -5.51 0.30 5.14
CA VAL A 152 -6.04 -1.06 5.09
C VAL A 152 -4.89 -2.03 4.82
N SER A 153 -4.68 -2.96 5.75
CA SER A 153 -3.70 -4.03 5.57
C SER A 153 -3.99 -5.19 6.55
N HIS A 154 -3.03 -6.09 6.69
CA HIS A 154 -3.09 -7.17 7.68
C HIS A 154 -3.13 -6.61 9.10
N ALA A 155 -4.03 -7.10 9.95
CA ALA A 155 -4.20 -6.62 11.32
C ALA A 155 -2.93 -6.80 12.15
N PHE A 156 -2.20 -7.90 11.98
CA PHE A 156 -0.93 -8.13 12.67
C PHE A 156 0.17 -7.12 12.31
N LYS A 157 0.00 -6.31 11.25
CA LYS A 157 0.95 -5.24 10.88
C LYS A 157 0.66 -3.90 11.56
N ARG A 158 -0.44 -3.78 12.32
CA ARG A 158 -0.89 -2.51 12.89
C ARG A 158 0.23 -1.79 13.64
N THR A 159 0.88 -2.45 14.59
CA THR A 159 1.96 -1.83 15.39
C THR A 159 3.09 -1.32 14.52
N ARG A 160 3.59 -2.14 13.59
CA ARG A 160 4.65 -1.72 12.68
C ARG A 160 4.25 -0.54 11.79
N ILE A 161 3.03 -0.53 11.28
CA ILE A 161 2.58 0.50 10.33
C ILE A 161 2.22 1.80 11.05
N VAL A 162 1.43 1.72 12.12
CA VAL A 162 0.92 2.90 12.83
C VAL A 162 1.99 3.43 13.78
N ASP A 163 2.41 2.59 14.73
CA ASP A 163 3.28 3.02 15.83
C ASP A 163 4.75 3.11 15.38
N GLY A 164 5.13 2.36 14.33
CA GLY A 164 6.44 2.47 13.65
C GLY A 164 6.43 3.48 12.50
N HIS A 165 5.90 3.09 11.34
CA HIS A 165 6.05 3.88 10.10
C HIS A 165 5.39 5.25 10.15
N CYS A 166 4.13 5.35 10.60
CA CYS A 166 3.46 6.66 10.65
C CYS A 166 4.14 7.60 11.65
N ALA A 167 4.60 7.07 12.79
CA ALA A 167 5.38 7.82 13.76
C ALA A 167 6.71 8.31 13.16
N ALA A 168 7.47 7.43 12.50
CA ALA A 168 8.73 7.76 11.83
C ALA A 168 8.54 8.81 10.71
N ILE A 169 7.48 8.68 9.92
CA ILE A 169 7.12 9.65 8.87
C ILE A 169 6.75 11.01 9.48
N GLY A 170 6.36 11.06 10.76
CA GLY A 170 5.89 12.28 11.42
C GLY A 170 4.45 12.62 11.06
N PHE A 171 3.59 11.61 10.86
CA PHE A 171 2.16 11.81 10.69
C PHE A 171 1.46 11.70 12.06
N ALA A 172 0.61 12.66 12.41
CA ALA A 172 -0.04 12.65 13.73
C ALA A 172 -0.95 11.42 13.89
N LEU A 173 -0.67 10.59 14.91
CA LEU A 173 -1.29 9.27 15.06
C LEU A 173 -2.79 9.32 15.37
N ASP A 174 -3.28 10.41 15.97
CA ASP A 174 -4.70 10.68 16.17
C ASP A 174 -5.46 10.92 14.85
N ARG A 175 -4.73 11.24 13.78
CA ARG A 175 -5.25 11.39 12.41
C ARG A 175 -5.06 10.12 11.56
N VAL A 176 -4.62 9.01 12.16
CA VAL A 176 -4.43 7.70 11.51
C VAL A 176 -5.53 6.73 11.92
N ARG A 177 -6.28 6.23 10.94
CA ARG A 177 -7.20 5.09 11.12
C ARG A 177 -6.57 3.85 10.50
N PHE A 178 -6.70 2.70 11.17
CA PHE A 178 -6.23 1.42 10.65
C PHE A 178 -7.38 0.41 10.55
N ILE A 179 -7.57 -0.18 9.38
CA ILE A 179 -8.52 -1.27 9.12
C ILE A 179 -7.70 -2.54 8.91
N GLY A 180 -7.63 -3.37 9.95
CA GLY A 180 -6.87 -4.62 9.95
C GLY A 180 -7.75 -5.80 9.57
N ILE A 181 -7.36 -6.55 8.54
CA ILE A 181 -8.06 -7.78 8.11
C ILE A 181 -7.01 -8.88 7.94
N ASN A 182 -7.14 -9.97 8.69
CA ASN A 182 -6.19 -11.08 8.70
C ASN A 182 -6.74 -12.28 7.89
N PRO A 183 -5.86 -13.09 7.29
CA PRO A 183 -6.28 -14.37 6.75
C PRO A 183 -6.63 -15.35 7.87
N PRO A 184 -7.48 -16.35 7.60
CA PRO A 184 -7.95 -17.29 8.63
C PRO A 184 -6.86 -18.26 9.11
N ASN A 185 -5.77 -18.43 8.36
CA ASN A 185 -4.69 -19.40 8.61
C ASN A 185 -3.42 -18.75 9.20
N LEU A 186 -3.57 -17.80 10.14
CA LEU A 186 -2.42 -17.21 10.84
C LEU A 186 -1.92 -18.07 12.01
N PRO A 187 -0.61 -17.99 12.35
CA PRO A 187 -0.11 -18.50 13.62
C PRO A 187 -0.88 -17.89 14.80
N PRO A 188 -1.20 -18.67 15.85
CA PRO A 188 -2.01 -18.23 16.99
C PRO A 188 -1.54 -16.92 17.63
N GLU A 189 -0.23 -16.67 17.63
CA GLU A 189 0.41 -15.50 18.22
C GLU A 189 0.06 -14.20 17.48
N LEU A 190 -0.36 -14.30 16.21
CA LEU A 190 -0.64 -13.16 15.32
C LEU A 190 -2.12 -13.03 14.96
N SER A 191 -2.94 -14.02 15.32
CA SER A 191 -4.37 -14.05 15.01
C SER A 191 -5.17 -12.99 15.77
N GLY A 192 -4.71 -12.55 16.95
CA GLY A 192 -5.42 -11.58 17.79
C GLY A 192 -6.71 -12.17 18.43
N GLY A 193 -7.02 -11.75 19.66
CA GLY A 193 -8.16 -12.26 20.42
C GLY A 193 -9.54 -11.96 19.81
N ASP A 194 -10.47 -12.90 20.01
CA ASP A 194 -11.92 -12.94 19.71
C ASP A 194 -12.45 -13.03 18.27
N GLN A 195 -11.67 -12.73 17.23
CA GLN A 195 -12.07 -13.04 15.85
C GLN A 195 -11.16 -14.08 15.21
N GLY A 196 -11.47 -15.36 15.45
CA GLY A 196 -10.98 -16.46 14.61
C GLY A 196 -10.13 -17.52 15.31
N LYS A 197 -10.70 -18.22 16.29
CA LYS A 197 -10.37 -19.65 16.51
C LYS A 197 -10.94 -20.50 15.37
N GLN A 198 -10.71 -20.13 14.11
CA GLN A 198 -10.96 -21.02 12.98
C GLN A 198 -9.64 -21.74 12.71
N GLY A 199 -9.59 -23.02 13.08
CA GLY A 199 -8.41 -23.88 13.03
C GLY A 199 -7.98 -24.20 11.61
N GLY A 200 -7.43 -23.21 10.90
CA GLY A 200 -6.63 -23.47 9.71
C GLY A 200 -5.32 -24.14 10.11
N VAL A 201 -4.95 -25.22 9.42
CA VAL A 201 -3.63 -25.83 9.59
C VAL A 201 -2.59 -24.81 9.12
N VAL A 202 -1.80 -24.29 10.06
CA VAL A 202 -0.65 -23.43 9.75
C VAL A 202 0.49 -24.34 9.32
N SER A 203 0.98 -24.19 8.08
CA SER A 203 2.14 -24.95 7.63
C SER A 203 3.39 -24.51 8.38
N GLN A 204 4.36 -25.42 8.54
CA GLN A 204 5.65 -25.08 9.15
C GLN A 204 6.38 -23.97 8.37
N GLU A 205 6.27 -24.00 7.04
CA GLU A 205 6.80 -22.95 6.17
C GLU A 205 6.21 -21.58 6.53
N LYS A 206 4.90 -21.51 6.75
CA LYS A 206 4.22 -20.29 7.17
C LYS A 206 4.63 -19.85 8.58
N ALA A 207 4.71 -20.78 9.53
CA ALA A 207 5.18 -20.47 10.88
C ALA A 207 6.58 -19.83 10.84
N ASN A 208 7.50 -20.38 10.03
CA ASN A 208 8.85 -19.85 9.86
C ASN A 208 8.83 -18.46 9.20
N ALA A 209 8.09 -18.29 8.10
CA ALA A 209 7.98 -17.01 7.41
C ALA A 209 7.36 -15.90 8.29
N MET A 210 6.53 -16.27 9.26
CA MET A 210 5.88 -15.35 10.18
C MET A 210 6.72 -15.06 11.44
N GLN A 211 7.66 -15.92 11.85
CA GLN A 211 8.65 -15.60 12.90
C GLN A 211 9.53 -14.41 12.49
N ASP A 212 9.88 -14.32 11.20
CA ASP A 212 10.59 -13.18 10.63
C ASP A 212 9.81 -11.87 10.77
N VAL A 213 8.49 -11.90 10.93
CA VAL A 213 7.68 -10.69 11.09
C VAL A 213 8.03 -9.96 12.39
N GLN A 214 8.20 -10.67 13.51
CA GLN A 214 8.59 -10.07 14.80
C GLN A 214 10.01 -9.50 14.74
N LEU A 215 10.96 -10.23 14.15
CA LEU A 215 12.32 -9.73 13.92
C LEU A 215 12.34 -8.48 13.04
N VAL A 216 11.48 -8.42 12.03
CA VAL A 216 11.34 -7.24 11.17
C VAL A 216 10.79 -6.04 11.95
N VAL A 217 9.89 -6.22 12.93
CA VAL A 217 9.43 -5.09 13.77
C VAL A 217 10.61 -4.43 14.49
N GLY A 218 11.45 -5.23 15.17
CA GLY A 218 12.64 -4.70 15.86
C GLY A 218 13.61 -3.97 14.92
N GLN A 219 13.79 -4.46 13.69
CA GLN A 219 14.62 -3.75 12.69
C GLN A 219 14.08 -2.35 12.34
N TRP A 220 12.76 -2.16 12.31
CA TRP A 220 12.18 -0.85 12.04
C TRP A 220 12.16 0.06 13.28
N GLU A 221 12.25 -0.48 14.49
CA GLU A 221 12.44 0.32 15.70
C GLU A 221 13.85 0.93 15.74
N GLU A 222 14.86 0.17 15.32
CA GLU A 222 16.26 0.64 15.24
C GLU A 222 16.54 1.50 13.98
N ASP A 223 15.83 1.24 12.88
CA ASP A 223 15.98 1.92 11.59
C ASP A 223 14.60 2.39 11.06
N PRO A 224 14.02 3.44 11.65
CA PRO A 224 12.65 3.88 11.39
C PRO A 224 12.41 4.38 9.96
N HIS A 225 13.48 4.79 9.27
CA HIS A 225 13.43 5.21 7.86
C HIS A 225 13.89 4.10 6.89
N GLY A 226 14.29 2.94 7.41
CA GLY A 226 14.68 1.79 6.60
C GLY A 226 15.96 1.98 5.79
N ILE A 227 16.85 2.89 6.17
CA ILE A 227 18.05 3.28 5.40
C ILE A 227 19.26 2.38 5.66
N SER A 228 19.23 1.55 6.70
CA SER A 228 20.29 0.60 7.02
C SER A 228 20.52 -0.39 5.90
N GLN A 229 21.73 -0.95 5.82
CA GLN A 229 22.09 -1.96 4.82
C GLN A 229 21.13 -3.17 4.84
N ALA A 230 20.59 -3.54 6.00
CA ALA A 230 19.67 -4.67 6.13
C ALA A 230 18.32 -4.39 5.43
N LEU A 231 17.68 -3.27 5.75
CA LEU A 231 16.38 -2.91 5.18
C LEU A 231 16.50 -2.39 3.74
N ALA A 232 17.50 -1.56 3.45
CA ALA A 232 17.82 -1.13 2.09
C ALA A 232 18.19 -2.31 1.18
N GLY A 233 18.96 -3.28 1.69
CA GLY A 233 19.30 -4.50 0.93
C GLY A 233 18.08 -5.35 0.57
N LYS A 234 17.08 -5.45 1.46
CA LYS A 234 15.78 -6.11 1.15
C LYS A 234 15.06 -5.39 0.02
N ARG A 235 15.07 -4.06 0.03
CA ARG A 235 14.44 -3.22 -0.99
C ARG A 235 15.11 -3.35 -2.35
N VAL A 236 16.45 -3.29 -2.40
CA VAL A 236 17.24 -3.52 -3.62
C VAL A 236 16.92 -4.87 -4.24
N LYS A 237 16.82 -5.93 -3.42
CA LYS A 237 16.44 -7.27 -3.91
C LYS A 237 15.05 -7.34 -4.54
N ARG A 238 14.10 -6.53 -4.06
CA ARG A 238 12.74 -6.42 -4.62
C ARG A 238 12.66 -5.52 -5.85
N ASN A 239 13.64 -4.64 -6.05
CA ASN A 239 13.65 -3.69 -7.17
C ASN A 239 14.10 -4.31 -8.50
N VAL A 240 13.45 -5.42 -8.90
CA VAL A 240 13.86 -6.22 -10.07
C VAL A 240 13.58 -5.52 -11.40
N TRP A 241 12.86 -4.40 -11.38
CA TRP A 241 12.51 -3.58 -12.55
C TRP A 241 13.11 -2.18 -12.54
N GLY A 242 14.00 -1.86 -11.58
CA GLY A 242 14.70 -0.56 -11.55
C GLY A 242 13.76 0.63 -11.30
N VAL A 243 12.74 0.44 -10.48
CA VAL A 243 11.79 1.47 -10.07
C VAL A 243 12.50 2.57 -9.29
N ASN A 244 12.25 3.81 -9.68
CA ASN A 244 12.82 4.99 -9.03
C ASN A 244 12.40 5.07 -7.55
N GLN A 245 13.37 5.24 -6.64
CA GLN A 245 13.16 5.37 -5.19
C GLN A 245 13.39 6.79 -4.66
N MET A 246 13.42 7.79 -5.56
CA MET A 246 13.43 9.20 -5.19
C MET A 246 12.08 9.63 -4.61
N LEU A 247 12.12 10.37 -3.49
CA LEU A 247 10.91 10.94 -2.87
C LEU A 247 10.33 12.07 -3.72
N LEU A 248 11.18 12.93 -4.26
CA LEU A 248 10.78 14.11 -5.05
C LEU A 248 11.41 14.04 -6.44
N LEU A 249 10.63 14.30 -7.48
CA LEU A 249 11.02 14.03 -8.87
C LEU A 249 11.74 15.21 -9.55
N SER A 250 11.74 16.38 -8.92
CA SER A 250 12.43 17.57 -9.41
C SER A 250 12.75 18.56 -8.29
N ASP A 251 13.67 19.49 -8.55
CA ASP A 251 13.98 20.59 -7.62
C ASP A 251 12.78 21.51 -7.39
N GLU A 252 11.94 21.71 -8.41
CA GLU A 252 10.71 22.49 -8.26
C GLU A 252 9.71 21.79 -7.34
N GLU A 253 9.59 20.46 -7.45
CA GLU A 253 8.77 19.67 -6.53
C GLU A 253 9.31 19.75 -5.10
N ARG A 254 10.63 19.65 -4.92
CA ARG A 254 11.29 19.79 -3.62
C ARG A 254 11.02 21.15 -2.99
N ARG A 255 11.12 22.22 -3.77
CA ARG A 255 10.83 23.58 -3.31
C ARG A 255 9.36 23.75 -2.94
N LYS A 256 8.42 23.26 -3.76
CA LYS A 256 6.97 23.40 -3.52
C LYS A 256 6.46 22.56 -2.35
N SER A 257 6.98 21.34 -2.20
CA SER A 257 6.52 20.42 -1.15
C SER A 257 6.85 20.94 0.24
N GLY A 258 7.95 21.69 0.40
CA GLY A 258 8.48 22.08 1.70
C GLY A 258 9.09 20.91 2.48
N LEU A 259 9.05 19.69 1.93
CA LEU A 259 9.55 18.49 2.57
C LEU A 259 11.08 18.47 2.57
N LYS A 260 11.68 18.26 3.74
CA LYS A 260 13.13 18.10 3.88
C LYS A 260 13.51 16.63 3.71
N THR A 261 14.38 16.38 2.74
CA THR A 261 14.91 15.05 2.44
C THR A 261 16.42 15.10 2.29
N ARG A 262 17.07 13.94 2.41
CA ARG A 262 18.49 13.73 2.13
C ARG A 262 18.65 12.65 1.08
N PHE A 263 19.64 12.81 0.21
CA PHE A 263 20.04 11.77 -0.73
C PHE A 263 20.73 10.63 0.00
N ILE A 264 20.35 9.40 -0.37
CA ILE A 264 21.01 8.17 0.08
C ILE A 264 21.61 7.54 -1.18
N GLY A 265 22.91 7.70 -1.37
CA GLY A 265 23.54 7.33 -2.65
C GLY A 265 23.04 8.22 -3.80
N THR A 266 22.85 7.64 -4.97
CA THR A 266 22.49 8.38 -6.21
C THR A 266 21.05 8.15 -6.68
N ASP A 267 20.36 7.16 -6.13
CA ASP A 267 19.10 6.62 -6.65
C ASP A 267 17.97 6.57 -5.61
N MET A 268 18.20 7.16 -4.43
CA MET A 268 17.26 7.13 -3.33
C MET A 268 17.26 8.42 -2.51
N GLU A 269 16.11 8.75 -1.95
CA GLU A 269 15.98 9.74 -0.88
C GLU A 269 15.33 9.16 0.37
N ALA A 270 15.73 9.72 1.50
CA ALA A 270 15.10 9.51 2.80
C ALA A 270 14.64 10.85 3.37
N LEU A 271 13.68 10.79 4.29
CA LEU A 271 13.31 11.97 5.08
C LEU A 271 14.54 12.46 5.87
N SER A 272 14.68 13.77 5.99
CA SER A 272 15.62 14.33 6.95
C SER A 272 15.08 14.15 8.37
N ASP A 273 15.97 13.76 9.27
CA ASP A 273 15.69 13.62 10.70
C ASP A 273 15.33 15.02 11.29
N ASP A 274 14.48 15.06 12.33
CA ASP A 274 14.15 16.26 13.13
C ASP A 274 13.74 17.53 12.34
N THR A 275 12.89 17.35 11.32
CA THR A 275 12.34 18.46 10.54
C THR A 275 10.82 18.46 10.54
N ASP A 276 10.23 19.65 10.58
CA ASP A 276 8.78 19.82 10.42
C ASP A 276 8.31 19.15 9.13
N ARG A 277 7.22 18.39 9.23
CA ARG A 277 6.57 17.80 8.06
C ARG A 277 5.54 18.78 7.52
N PRO A 278 5.41 18.92 6.19
CA PRO A 278 4.42 19.83 5.63
C PRO A 278 2.98 19.34 5.81
N TRP A 279 2.81 18.10 6.29
CA TRP A 279 1.54 17.49 6.71
C TRP A 279 1.34 17.43 8.24
N SER A 280 2.25 18.03 9.03
CA SER A 280 2.09 18.14 10.49
C SER A 280 0.89 19.02 10.81
#